data_AF-E8R173-F1
#
_entry.id   AF-E8R173-F1
#
_cell.length_a   1.000
_cell.length_b   1.000
_cell.length_c   1.000
_cell.angle_alpha   90.00
_cell.angle_beta   90.00
_cell.angle_gamma   90.00
#
_symmetry.space_group_name_H-M   'P 1'
#
loop_
_entity.id
_entity.type
_entity.pdbx_description
1 polymer ?
#
loop_
_entity_poly.entity_id
_entity_poly.type
_entity_poly.pdbx_seq_one_letter_code
_entity_poly.pdbx_strand_id
1 'polypeptide(L)'
;MPSLGGPEMLVVLVLAVLLFGKRLPEVGRSLGKGIVEFKKGVQGIEEEIHRATQITTPVSRHGYFEDRPVSSTSVSSPAPLSRSMEQVAVPKFEPPATRPSVSSSPESAGSSKTGGNSAGYLD
;
A
#
# COMPACT_ATOMS: atom_id res chain seq x y z
N MET A 1 -25.63 -10.34 -36.83
CA MET A 1 -25.85 -10.97 -35.52
C MET A 1 -26.07 -9.86 -34.51
N PRO A 2 -27.11 -9.86 -33.68
CA PRO A 2 -27.26 -8.89 -32.61
C PRO A 2 -26.03 -9.00 -31.70
N SER A 3 -25.22 -7.94 -31.69
CA SER A 3 -24.04 -7.84 -30.85
C SER A 3 -24.50 -7.53 -29.44
N LEU A 4 -24.20 -8.42 -28.51
CA LEU A 4 -24.32 -8.20 -27.07
C LEU A 4 -23.53 -6.94 -26.71
N GLY A 5 -24.20 -5.80 -26.70
CA GLY A 5 -23.62 -4.50 -26.47
C GLY A 5 -23.88 -4.03 -25.05
N GLY A 6 -23.46 -2.80 -24.78
CA GLY A 6 -23.80 -2.09 -23.54
C GLY A 6 -25.31 -2.08 -23.21
N PRO A 7 -26.22 -1.89 -24.19
CA PRO A 7 -27.66 -1.88 -23.92
C PRO A 7 -28.19 -3.20 -23.36
N GLU A 8 -27.82 -4.34 -23.93
CA GLU A 8 -28.27 -5.67 -23.46
C GLU A 8 -27.80 -5.94 -22.03
N MET A 9 -26.55 -5.59 -21.71
CA MET A 9 -26.01 -5.71 -20.36
C MET A 9 -26.73 -4.80 -19.35
N LEU A 10 -27.15 -3.60 -19.78
CA LEU A 10 -27.94 -2.70 -18.94
C LEU A 10 -29.31 -3.29 -18.62
N VAL A 11 -30.00 -3.88 -19.61
CA VAL A 11 -31.30 -4.53 -19.40
C VAL A 11 -31.19 -5.67 -18.39
N VAL A 12 -30.17 -6.52 -18.51
CA VAL A 12 -29.93 -7.62 -17.55
C VAL A 12 -29.60 -7.07 -16.16
N LEU A 13 -28.82 -5.99 -16.07
CA LEU A 13 -28.51 -5.34 -14.79
C LEU A 13 -29.78 -4.79 -14.12
N VAL A 14 -30.65 -4.12 -14.87
CA VAL A 14 -31.92 -3.62 -14.36
C VAL A 14 -32.80 -4.77 -13.86
N LEU A 15 -32.89 -5.87 -14.60
CA LEU A 15 -33.61 -7.07 -14.16
C LEU A 15 -33.03 -7.66 -12.88
N ALA A 16 -31.70 -7.74 -12.76
CA ALA A 16 -31.03 -8.18 -11.54
C ALA A 16 -31.35 -7.23 -10.37
N VAL A 17 -31.35 -5.91 -10.57
CA VAL A 17 -31.75 -4.94 -9.54
C VAL A 17 -33.21 -5.12 -9.15
N LEU A 18 -34.12 -5.46 -10.07
CA LEU A 18 -35.52 -5.69 -9.74
C LEU A 18 -35.73 -6.98 -8.93
N LEU A 19 -35.00 -8.05 -9.27
CA LEU A 19 -35.08 -9.34 -8.57
C LEU A 19 -34.43 -9.28 -7.18
N PHE A 20 -33.24 -8.70 -7.08
CA PHE A 20 -32.47 -8.65 -5.83
C PHE A 20 -32.74 -7.39 -5.01
N GLY A 21 -33.20 -6.30 -5.63
CA GLY A 21 -33.51 -5.04 -4.98
C GLY A 21 -32.36 -4.52 -4.12
N LYS A 22 -32.66 -4.27 -2.84
CA LYS A 22 -31.70 -3.80 -1.83
C LYS A 22 -30.63 -4.84 -1.46
N ARG A 23 -30.78 -6.11 -1.89
CA ARG A 23 -29.82 -7.19 -1.62
C ARG A 23 -28.68 -7.26 -2.62
N LEU A 24 -28.81 -6.63 -3.80
CA LEU A 24 -27.73 -6.58 -4.79
C LEU A 24 -26.40 -6.04 -4.21
N PRO A 25 -26.35 -4.90 -3.48
CA PRO A 25 -25.10 -4.41 -2.89
C PRO A 25 -24.59 -5.27 -1.72
N GLU A 26 -25.42 -6.14 -1.15
CA GLU A 26 -25.02 -7.10 -0.12
C GLU A 26 -24.35 -8.32 -0.77
N VAL A 27 -24.97 -8.87 -1.81
CA VAL A 27 -24.44 -9.98 -2.63
C VAL A 27 -23.15 -9.56 -3.35
N GLY A 28 -23.11 -8.36 -3.92
CA GLY A 28 -21.88 -7.84 -4.56
C GLY A 28 -20.74 -7.69 -3.56
N ARG A 29 -21.02 -7.29 -2.32
CA ARG A 29 -20.00 -7.21 -1.26
C ARG A 29 -19.51 -8.58 -0.81
N SER A 30 -20.39 -9.58 -0.68
CA SER A 30 -19.98 -10.94 -0.28
C SER A 30 -19.16 -11.61 -1.39
N LEU A 31 -19.62 -11.52 -2.64
CA LEU A 31 -18.88 -12.02 -3.80
C LEU A 31 -17.56 -11.29 -3.99
N GLY A 32 -17.55 -9.96 -3.87
CA GLY A 32 -16.33 -9.16 -3.99
C GLY A 32 -15.28 -9.54 -2.96
N LYS A 33 -15.68 -9.74 -1.70
CA LYS A 33 -14.77 -10.27 -0.66
C LYS A 33 -14.25 -11.65 -1.02
N GLY A 34 -15.10 -12.57 -1.49
CA GLY A 34 -14.69 -13.91 -1.92
C GLY A 34 -13.67 -13.87 -3.06
N ILE A 35 -13.87 -13.02 -4.07
CA ILE A 35 -12.94 -12.84 -5.19
C ILE A 35 -11.60 -12.27 -4.72
N VAL A 36 -11.63 -11.30 -3.79
CA VAL A 36 -10.40 -10.70 -3.24
C VAL A 36 -9.59 -11.72 -2.45
N GLU A 37 -10.22 -12.49 -1.57
CA GLU A 37 -9.53 -13.53 -0.78
C GLU A 37 -9.05 -14.69 -1.67
N PHE A 38 -9.84 -15.08 -2.68
CA PHE A 38 -9.42 -16.07 -3.67
C PHE A 38 -8.17 -15.61 -4.43
N LYS A 39 -8.15 -14.36 -4.91
CA LYS A 39 -6.98 -13.78 -5.60
C LYS A 39 -5.75 -13.75 -4.70
N LYS A 40 -5.88 -13.38 -3.42
CA LYS A 40 -4.77 -13.41 -2.46
C LYS A 40 -4.25 -14.84 -2.24
N GLY A 41 -5.15 -15.82 -2.12
CA GLY A 41 -4.78 -17.22 -1.97
C GLY A 41 -4.00 -17.74 -3.18
N VAL A 42 -4.49 -17.47 -4.40
CA VAL A 42 -3.80 -17.85 -5.64
C VAL A 42 -2.42 -17.20 -5.74
N GLN A 43 -2.31 -15.90 -5.43
CA GLN A 43 -1.04 -15.17 -5.43
C GLN A 43 -0.05 -15.74 -4.40
N GLY A 44 -0.51 -16.05 -3.19
CA GLY A 44 0.34 -16.66 -2.16
C GLY A 44 0.91 -18.02 -2.56
N ILE A 45 0.09 -18.85 -3.24
CA ILE A 45 0.52 -20.16 -3.75
C ILE A 45 1.56 -20.00 -4.85
N GLU A 46 1.35 -19.07 -5.79
CA GLU A 46 2.31 -18.80 -6.87
C GLU A 46 3.68 -18.35 -6.32
N GLU A 47 3.68 -17.49 -5.31
CA GLU A 47 4.91 -17.06 -4.62
C GLU A 47 5.59 -18.20 -3.86
N GLU A 48 4.82 -19.07 -3.20
CA GLU A 48 5.37 -20.22 -2.48
C GLU A 48 6.05 -21.21 -3.43
N ILE A 49 5.45 -21.48 -4.59
CA ILE A 49 6.03 -22.33 -5.65
C ILE A 49 7.33 -21.72 -6.18
N HIS A 50 7.36 -20.39 -6.42
CA HIS A 50 8.58 -19.70 -6.83
C HIS A 50 9.68 -19.75 -5.77
N ARG A 51 9.33 -19.54 -4.49
CA ARG A 51 10.28 -19.65 -3.37
C ARG A 51 10.82 -21.07 -3.21
N ALA A 52 9.97 -22.09 -3.28
CA ALA A 52 10.36 -23.50 -3.18
C ALA A 52 11.33 -23.91 -4.31
N THR A 53 11.13 -23.39 -5.52
CA THR A 53 11.98 -23.67 -6.68
C THR A 53 13.35 -22.98 -6.57
N GLN A 54 13.42 -21.79 -5.94
CA GLN A 54 14.68 -21.06 -5.76
C GLN A 54 15.59 -21.66 -4.69
N ILE A 55 15.06 -22.39 -3.70
CA ILE A 55 15.85 -22.96 -2.60
C ILE A 55 16.71 -24.17 -3.05
N THR A 56 16.38 -24.82 -4.18
CA THR A 56 17.09 -26.03 -4.66
C THR A 56 18.24 -25.78 -5.64
N THR A 57 18.52 -24.53 -6.05
CA THR A 57 19.66 -24.28 -6.97
C THR A 57 20.55 -23.12 -6.51
N PRO A 58 21.74 -23.37 -5.93
CA PRO A 58 22.78 -22.35 -5.85
C PRO A 58 23.43 -22.19 -7.22
N VAL A 59 22.78 -21.50 -8.17
CA VAL A 59 23.49 -21.01 -9.38
C VAL A 59 23.97 -19.60 -9.12
N SER A 60 25.11 -19.53 -8.43
CA SER A 60 26.06 -18.46 -8.68
C SER A 60 26.66 -18.66 -10.07
N ARG A 61 26.66 -17.57 -10.85
CA ARG A 61 27.61 -17.26 -11.92
C ARG A 61 27.53 -18.13 -13.19
N HIS A 62 26.83 -17.62 -14.19
CA HIS A 62 27.33 -17.59 -15.57
C HIS A 62 26.92 -16.24 -16.19
N GLY A 63 27.74 -15.22 -15.88
CA GLY A 63 27.76 -14.00 -16.65
C GLY A 63 28.45 -14.29 -17.97
N TYR A 64 27.72 -13.99 -19.04
CA TYR A 64 28.17 -13.60 -20.39
C TYR A 64 29.70 -13.48 -20.55
N PHE A 65 30.32 -14.53 -21.08
CA PHE A 65 31.61 -14.42 -21.74
C PHE A 65 31.33 -14.07 -23.20
N GLU A 66 30.96 -12.81 -23.44
CA GLU A 66 30.88 -12.25 -24.79
C GLU A 66 32.31 -11.79 -25.14
N ASP A 67 33.08 -12.71 -25.71
CA ASP A 67 34.36 -12.39 -26.34
C ASP A 67 34.11 -11.41 -27.50
N ARG A 68 34.62 -10.18 -27.37
CA ARG A 68 35.30 -9.51 -28.50
C ARG A 68 36.19 -8.36 -28.02
N PRO A 69 37.50 -8.40 -28.31
CA PRO A 69 38.37 -7.24 -28.18
C PRO A 69 38.21 -6.39 -29.44
N VAL A 70 37.98 -5.08 -29.32
CA VAL A 70 38.69 -4.06 -30.13
C VAL A 70 38.37 -2.63 -29.68
N SER A 71 39.46 -1.95 -29.33
CA SER A 71 39.78 -0.59 -29.77
C SER A 71 39.06 0.57 -29.10
N SER A 72 39.78 1.14 -28.14
CA SER A 72 39.88 2.57 -27.86
C SER A 72 39.60 3.47 -29.07
N THR A 73 38.61 4.37 -28.95
CA THR A 73 38.69 5.73 -29.49
C THR A 73 37.85 6.66 -28.62
N SER A 74 38.60 7.47 -27.87
CA SER A 74 38.25 8.78 -27.34
C SER A 74 37.29 9.59 -28.23
N VAL A 75 36.17 10.10 -27.71
CA VAL A 75 35.74 11.50 -27.96
C VAL A 75 34.72 11.98 -26.91
N SER A 76 35.15 13.00 -26.14
CA SER A 76 34.41 14.20 -25.71
C SER A 76 32.96 14.13 -25.17
N SER A 77 32.84 14.56 -23.92
CA SER A 77 31.67 15.28 -23.37
C SER A 77 31.25 16.44 -24.30
N PRO A 78 29.95 16.78 -24.37
CA PRO A 78 29.61 18.11 -23.88
C PRO A 78 28.36 18.15 -22.98
N ALA A 79 28.43 19.11 -22.06
CA ALA A 79 27.49 19.46 -20.99
C ALA A 79 26.14 20.06 -21.50
N PRO A 80 25.16 20.31 -20.61
CA PRO A 80 23.71 20.33 -20.87
C PRO A 80 23.14 21.72 -21.18
N LEU A 81 22.00 21.81 -21.89
CA LEU A 81 21.16 23.03 -21.93
C LEU A 81 19.66 22.74 -22.11
N SER A 82 18.90 23.05 -21.06
CA SER A 82 17.70 23.88 -21.05
C SER A 82 16.51 23.56 -21.98
N ARG A 83 15.41 23.08 -21.38
CA ARG A 83 14.10 23.69 -21.65
C ARG A 83 13.32 23.95 -20.35
N SER A 84 13.15 25.23 -20.12
CA SER A 84 12.46 25.91 -19.03
C SER A 84 10.95 25.68 -19.05
N MET A 85 10.37 25.62 -17.86
CA MET A 85 9.04 26.10 -17.44
C MET A 85 7.78 25.75 -18.27
N GLU A 86 6.86 25.02 -17.62
CA GLU A 86 5.41 25.31 -17.58
C GLU A 86 4.78 24.49 -16.43
N GLN A 87 5.03 24.82 -15.18
CA GLN A 87 4.05 25.50 -14.32
C GLN A 87 2.59 25.01 -14.48
N VAL A 88 2.23 23.94 -13.78
CA VAL A 88 0.87 23.81 -13.21
C VAL A 88 1.04 23.87 -11.70
N ALA A 89 0.60 24.99 -11.12
CA ALA A 89 0.84 25.38 -9.75
C ALA A 89 0.19 24.40 -8.77
N VAL A 90 1.02 23.69 -8.00
CA VAL A 90 0.59 23.03 -6.76
C VAL A 90 0.19 24.16 -5.80
N PRO A 91 -1.07 24.22 -5.30
CA PRO A 91 -1.43 25.20 -4.30
C PRO A 91 -0.57 24.97 -3.05
N LYS A 92 0.24 25.97 -2.71
CA LYS A 92 1.12 25.98 -1.55
C LYS A 92 0.28 26.14 -0.29
N PHE A 93 0.04 25.05 0.43
CA PHE A 93 -0.54 25.07 1.77
C PHE A 93 0.57 25.42 2.76
N GLU A 94 0.58 26.67 3.22
CA GLU A 94 1.51 27.14 4.26
C GLU A 94 0.86 26.94 5.63
N PRO A 95 1.52 26.23 6.57
CA PRO A 95 0.98 26.01 7.91
C PRO A 95 1.09 27.30 8.75
N PRO A 96 0.06 27.71 9.51
CA PRO A 96 0.18 28.86 10.39
C PRO A 96 1.15 28.54 11.53
N ALA A 97 2.30 29.22 11.52
CA ALA A 97 3.24 29.23 12.61
C ALA A 97 2.84 30.30 13.62
N THR A 98 2.34 29.90 14.80
CA THR A 98 2.38 30.78 15.97
C THR A 98 2.55 29.96 17.25
N ARG A 99 3.80 29.86 17.73
CA ARG A 99 4.08 29.68 19.16
C ARG A 99 4.04 31.07 19.82
N PRO A 100 3.39 31.18 20.98
CA PRO A 100 4.04 31.70 22.18
C PRO A 100 3.82 30.70 23.33
N SER A 101 4.85 30.13 23.95
CA SER A 101 5.67 30.69 25.04
C SER A 101 4.87 30.96 26.33
N VAL A 102 5.41 30.43 27.45
CA VAL A 102 5.17 30.77 28.87
C VAL A 102 3.77 30.41 29.40
N SER A 103 3.50 30.07 30.66
CA SER A 103 4.22 29.79 31.91
C SER A 103 3.10 29.72 32.96
N SER A 104 2.90 28.60 33.65
CA SER A 104 2.38 28.62 35.04
C SER A 104 2.46 27.23 35.68
N SER A 105 3.47 27.07 36.52
CA SER A 105 3.51 26.16 37.68
C SER A 105 2.33 26.42 38.66
N PRO A 106 2.34 25.87 39.89
CA PRO A 106 2.00 24.51 40.32
C PRO A 106 0.77 24.50 41.26
N GLU A 107 0.03 23.39 41.37
CA GLU A 107 -1.00 23.20 42.42
C GLU A 107 -0.96 21.71 42.80
N SER A 108 -0.36 21.24 43.90
CA SER A 108 -0.41 21.64 45.32
C SER A 108 -1.79 21.57 45.97
N ALA A 109 -2.32 20.35 46.10
CA ALA A 109 -3.05 19.87 47.28
C ALA A 109 -3.16 18.34 47.12
N GLY A 110 -2.59 17.49 47.97
CA GLY A 110 -2.81 17.49 49.41
C GLY A 110 -4.11 16.76 49.71
N SER A 111 -4.08 15.43 49.85
CA SER A 111 -4.81 14.78 50.94
C SER A 111 -4.36 13.33 51.12
N SER A 112 -3.83 13.10 52.31
CA SER A 112 -3.57 11.85 52.98
C SER A 112 -4.85 11.05 53.25
N LYS A 113 -4.76 9.71 53.20
CA LYS A 113 -5.33 8.76 54.18
C LYS A 113 -5.00 7.31 53.77
N THR A 114 -4.12 6.60 54.50
CA THR A 114 -4.35 5.72 55.68
C THR A 114 -4.78 4.29 55.36
N GLY A 115 -4.07 3.34 55.98
CA GLY A 115 -4.47 1.94 56.17
C GLY A 115 -3.92 1.03 55.07
N GLY A 116 -2.88 0.23 55.28
CA GLY A 116 -2.67 -0.64 56.42
C GLY A 116 -3.06 -2.06 56.00
N ASN A 117 -2.10 -2.86 55.53
CA ASN A 117 -2.15 -4.30 55.72
C ASN A 117 -0.73 -4.87 55.75
N SER A 118 -0.26 -4.97 56.98
CA SER A 118 0.89 -5.73 57.42
C SER A 118 0.60 -7.22 57.37
N ALA A 119 1.67 -7.97 57.07
CA ALA A 119 1.99 -9.27 57.64
C ALA A 119 1.15 -10.48 57.20
N GLY A 120 1.84 -11.44 56.58
CA GLY A 120 1.36 -12.81 56.44
C GLY A 120 2.02 -13.56 55.29
N TYR A 121 3.34 -13.75 55.33
CA TYR A 121 4.02 -14.76 54.52
C TYR A 121 4.74 -15.71 55.49
N LEU A 122 4.07 -16.81 55.79
CA LEU A 122 4.53 -18.00 56.51
C LEU A 122 3.91 -19.18 55.76
N ASP A 123 4.69 -19.85 54.91
CA ASP A 123 4.97 -21.31 54.86
C ASP A 123 5.83 -21.60 53.62
#